data_AF-A0A966DR16-F1
#
_entry.id   AF-A0A966DR16-F1
#
_cell.length_a   1.000
_cell.length_b   1.000
_cell.length_c   1.000
_cell.angle_alpha   90.00
_cell.angle_beta   90.00
_cell.angle_gamma   90.00
#
_symmetry.space_group_name_H-M   'P 1'
#
loop_
_entity.id
_entity.type
_entity.pdbx_description
1 polymer ?
#
loop_
_entity_poly.entity_id
_entity_poly.type
_entity_poly.pdbx_seq_one_letter_code
_entity_poly.pdbx_strand_id
1 'polypeptide(L)' 'MKNRTFILLLLLPLLFVRCNGRQSQEKKQSAVNISGAFALYPLTVRWAEAFMEENPEIRINISAGGAGKGMADALS' A
#
# COMPACT_ATOMS: atom_id res chain seq x y z
N MET A 1 -1.88 -8.52 56.57
CA MET A 1 -2.46 -9.20 55.38
C MET A 1 -3.22 -8.24 54.47
N LYS A 2 -4.01 -7.29 55.02
CA LYS A 2 -4.80 -6.29 54.29
C LYS A 2 -3.99 -5.28 53.42
N ASN A 3 -2.73 -5.09 53.79
CA ASN A 3 -1.75 -4.19 53.18
C ASN A 3 -1.03 -4.79 51.95
N ARG A 4 -0.84 -6.12 51.90
CA ARG A 4 -0.29 -6.79 50.71
C ARG A 4 -1.31 -6.87 49.57
N THR A 5 -2.59 -7.05 49.91
CA THR A 5 -3.70 -7.04 48.95
C THR A 5 -3.91 -5.66 48.32
N PHE A 6 -3.72 -4.59 49.09
CA PHE A 6 -3.79 -3.21 48.59
C PHE A 6 -2.68 -2.89 47.58
N ILE A 7 -1.46 -3.38 47.83
CA ILE A 7 -0.33 -3.23 46.91
C ILE A 7 -0.56 -4.02 45.61
N LEU A 8 -1.13 -5.22 45.70
CA LEU A 8 -1.48 -6.03 44.51
C LEU A 8 -2.57 -5.36 43.65
N LEU A 9 -3.55 -4.71 44.28
CA LEU A 9 -4.66 -4.05 43.60
C LEU A 9 -4.23 -2.75 42.88
N LEU A 10 -3.20 -2.09 43.39
CA LEU A 10 -2.65 -0.84 42.85
C LEU A 10 -1.65 -1.06 41.70
N LEU A 11 -1.04 -2.25 41.61
CA LEU A 11 -0.14 -2.66 40.52
C LEU A 11 -0.85 -3.32 39.32
N LEU A 12 -2.10 -3.76 39.49
CA LEU A 12 -2.92 -4.40 38.44
C LEU A 12 -3.22 -3.51 37.20
N PRO A 13 -3.39 -2.17 37.31
CA PRO A 13 -3.65 -1.33 36.13
C PRO A 13 -2.41 -1.09 35.27
N LEU A 14 -1.19 -1.35 35.75
CA LEU A 14 0.04 -1.19 34.95
C LEU A 14 0.19 -2.26 33.84
N LEU A 15 -0.55 -3.36 33.90
CA LEU A 15 -0.57 -4.37 32.84
C LEU A 15 -1.52 -4.03 31.68
N PHE A 16 -2.40 -3.04 31.83
CA PHE A 16 -3.36 -2.63 30.80
C PHE A 16 -2.86 -1.52 29.88
N VAL A 17 -1.69 -0.94 30.14
CA VAL A 17 -1.01 -0.05 29.17
C VAL A 17 -0.31 -0.93 28.12
N ARG A 18 -1.11 -1.72 27.40
CA ARG A 18 -0.70 -2.33 26.15
C ARG A 18 -0.64 -1.19 25.15
N CYS A 19 0.58 -0.84 24.73
CA CYS A 19 0.80 0.08 23.64
C CYS A 19 0.05 -0.47 22.40
N ASN A 20 -1.13 0.08 22.12
CA ASN A 20 -1.75 0.00 20.81
C ASN A 20 -0.93 0.89 19.87
N GLY A 21 0.31 0.46 19.64
CA GLY A 21 1.02 0.76 18.40
C GLY A 21 0.22 0.10 17.30
N ARG A 22 -0.89 0.75 16.91
CA ARG A 22 -1.47 0.61 15.59
C ARG A 22 -0.36 1.06 14.66
N GLN A 23 0.49 0.12 14.31
CA GLN A 23 1.20 0.16 13.05
C GLN A 23 0.07 0.04 12.04
N SER A 24 -0.53 1.19 11.74
CA SER A 24 -1.27 1.38 10.51
C SER A 24 -0.23 1.10 9.46
N GLN A 25 -0.14 -0.15 9.03
CA GLN A 25 0.24 -0.42 7.66
C GLN A 25 -0.81 0.32 6.85
N GLU A 26 -0.56 1.61 6.60
CA GLU A 26 -1.06 2.26 5.42
C GLU A 26 -0.84 1.24 4.32
N LYS A 27 -1.94 0.65 3.82
CA LYS A 27 -1.94 -0.11 2.58
C LYS A 27 -1.47 0.92 1.55
N LYS A 28 -0.15 1.01 1.38
CA LYS A 28 0.48 2.05 0.58
C LYS A 28 -0.01 1.81 -0.84
N GLN A 29 -0.91 2.67 -1.30
CA GLN A 29 -1.48 2.58 -2.64
C GLN A 29 -0.30 2.49 -3.59
N SER A 30 -0.13 1.32 -4.18
CA SER A 30 1.05 1.02 -4.97
C SER A 30 0.72 1.47 -6.39
N ALA A 31 1.38 2.53 -6.84
CA ALA A 31 1.20 3.07 -8.17
C ALA A 31 2.20 2.42 -9.13
N VAL A 32 1.71 1.88 -10.24
CA VAL A 32 2.51 1.37 -11.35
C VAL A 32 2.37 2.35 -12.51
N ASN A 33 3.50 2.83 -13.03
CA ASN A 33 3.51 3.72 -14.19
C ASN A 33 3.97 2.94 -15.42
N ILE A 34 3.20 3.03 -16.50
CA ILE A 34 3.49 2.39 -17.78
C ILE A 34 3.70 3.47 -18.82
N SER A 35 4.82 3.41 -19.54
CA SER A 35 5.14 4.26 -20.69
C SER A 35 5.50 3.39 -21.88
N GLY A 36 5.01 3.71 -23.08
CA GLY A 36 5.28 2.86 -24.24
C GLY A 36 4.72 3.31 -25.57
N ALA A 37 4.69 2.36 -26.50
CA ALA A 37 4.22 2.53 -27.86
C ALA A 37 2.73 2.92 -27.91
N PHE A 38 2.42 3.98 -28.66
CA PHE A 38 1.04 4.42 -28.87
C PHE A 38 0.15 3.34 -29.48
N ALA A 39 0.69 2.50 -30.37
CA ALA A 39 -0.03 1.41 -30.99
C ALA A 39 -0.61 0.39 -29.97
N LEU A 40 0.00 0.24 -28.80
CA LEU A 40 -0.44 -0.70 -27.77
C LEU A 40 -1.37 -0.06 -26.73
N TYR A 41 -1.55 1.26 -26.76
CA TYR A 41 -2.27 2.00 -25.71
C TYR A 41 -3.68 1.45 -25.43
N PRO A 42 -4.56 1.19 -26.43
CA PRO A 42 -5.90 0.68 -26.15
C PRO A 42 -5.90 -0.70 -25.47
N LEU A 43 -4.93 -1.55 -25.82
CA LEU A 43 -4.79 -2.88 -25.25
C LEU A 43 -4.28 -2.81 -23.80
N THR A 44 -3.24 -2.02 -23.55
CA THR A 44 -2.67 -1.82 -22.21
C THR A 44 -3.69 -1.22 -21.24
N VAL A 45 -4.55 -0.30 -21.71
CA VAL A 45 -5.65 0.25 -20.89
C VAL A 45 -6.59 -0.87 -20.45
N ARG A 46 -7.01 -1.75 -21.36
CA ARG A 46 -7.92 -2.87 -21.03
C ARG A 46 -7.30 -3.86 -20.04
N TRP A 47 -6.01 -4.14 -20.18
CA TRP A 47 -5.30 -4.97 -19.21
C TRP A 47 -5.20 -4.31 -17.84
N ALA A 48 -4.95 -3.02 -17.79
CA ALA A 48 -4.89 -2.28 -16.52
C ALA A 48 -6.25 -2.24 -15.82
N GLU A 49 -7.34 -2.02 -16.57
CA GLU A 49 -8.71 -2.09 -16.03
C GLU A 49 -8.99 -3.46 -15.39
N ALA A 50 -8.74 -4.55 -16.13
CA ALA A 50 -8.95 -5.91 -15.62
C ALA A 50 -8.06 -6.23 -14.40
N PHE A 51 -6.80 -5.81 -14.43
CA PHE A 51 -5.89 -6.04 -13.31
C PHE A 51 -6.29 -5.27 -12.05
N MET A 52 -6.72 -4.01 -12.20
CA MET A 52 -7.17 -3.18 -11.08
C MET A 52 -8.49 -3.67 -10.48
N GLU A 53 -9.34 -4.35 -11.27
CA GLU A 53 -10.55 -5.00 -10.75
C GLU A 53 -10.20 -6.12 -9.74
N GLU A 54 -9.17 -6.92 -10.03
CA GLU A 54 -8.68 -7.96 -9.13
C GLU A 54 -7.78 -7.40 -8.00
N ASN A 55 -7.18 -6.22 -8.19
CA ASN A 55 -6.20 -5.62 -7.26
C ASN A 55 -6.56 -4.15 -6.96
N PRO A 56 -7.61 -3.88 -6.18
CA PRO A 56 -8.15 -2.53 -5.98
C PRO A 56 -7.23 -1.57 -5.20
N GLU A 57 -6.20 -2.08 -4.51
CA GLU A 57 -5.18 -1.22 -3.89
C GLU A 57 -4.09 -0.71 -4.85
N ILE A 58 -4.05 -1.24 -6.08
CA ILE A 58 -3.05 -0.88 -7.08
C ILE A 58 -3.65 0.16 -8.03
N ARG A 59 -2.90 1.24 -8.29
CA ARG A 59 -3.25 2.23 -9.32
C ARG A 59 -2.30 2.09 -10.50
N ILE A 60 -2.82 2.04 -11.71
CA ILE A 60 -2.00 1.98 -12.92
C ILE A 60 -2.17 3.28 -13.72
N ASN A 61 -1.07 3.99 -13.94
CA ASN A 61 -1.03 5.18 -14.79
C ASN A 61 -0.38 4.82 -16.12
N ILE A 62 -1.06 5.09 -17.24
CA ILE A 62 -0.56 4.74 -18.57
C ILE A 62 -0.31 6.00 -19.37
N SER A 63 0.88 6.11 -19.94
CA SER A 63 1.26 7.14 -20.91
C SER A 63 1.75 6.49 -22.22
N ALA A 64 1.47 7.14 -23.34
CA ALA A 64 1.85 6.63 -24.66
C ALA A 64 2.50 7.73 -25.49
N GLY A 65 3.83 7.83 -25.41
CA GLY A 65 4.63 8.77 -26.22
C GLY A 65 5.48 8.09 -27.29
N GLY A 66 5.29 6.79 -27.53
CA GLY A 66 6.02 6.01 -28.53
C GLY A 66 6.98 4.99 -27.93
N ALA A 67 7.39 4.01 -28.74
CA ALA A 67 8.26 2.91 -28.28
C ALA A 67 9.60 3.41 -27.74
N GLY A 68 10.20 4.41 -28.42
CA GLY A 68 11.46 5.02 -27.98
C GLY A 68 11.35 5.71 -26.62
N LYS A 69 10.25 6.44 -26.36
CA LYS A 69 9.97 7.03 -25.04
C LYS A 69 9.84 5.93 -23.98
N GLY A 70 9.10 4.86 -24.29
CA GLY A 70 8.95 3.73 -23.36
C GLY A 70 10.29 3.10 -22.98
N MET A 71 11.17 2.90 -23.96
CA MET A 71 12.53 2.40 -23.70
C MET A 71 13.35 3.39 -22.85
N ALA A 72 13.29 4.68 -23.17
CA ALA A 72 14.02 5.70 -22.41
C ALA A 72 13.55 5.77 -20.95
N ASP A 73 12.23 5.82 -20.72
CA ASP A 73 11.64 5.87 -19.38
C ASP A 73 11.91 4.58 -18.57
N ALA A 74 12.09 3.45 -19.23
CA ALA A 74 12.42 2.18 -18.57
C ALA A 74 13.89 2.07 -18.15
N LEU A 75 14.77 2.85 -18.78
CA LEU A 75 16.21 2.84 -18.53
C LEU A 75 16.66 3.99 -17.61
N SER A 76 15.79 4.97 -17.35
CA SER A 76 16.02 6.11 -16.45
C SER A 76 15.69 5.77 -15.00
#